data_AF-A0A3A9UHA5-F1
#
_entry.id   AF-A0A3A9UHA5-F1
#
_cell.length_a   1.000
_cell.length_b   1.000
_cell.length_c   1.000
_cell.angle_alpha   90.00
_cell.angle_beta   90.00
_cell.angle_gamma   90.00
#
_symmetry.space_group_name_H-M   'P 1'
#
loop_
_entity.id
_entity.type
_entity.pdbx_description
1 polymer ?
#
loop_
_entity_poly.entity_id
_entity_poly.type
_entity_poly.pdbx_seq_one_letter_code
_entity_poly.pdbx_strand_id
1 'polypeptide(L)'
;MKNTIEKALQRQKAEREAENKKTKAEMSGHRVQNTVEPAEQITSKELSDNTTGSQYIEDSAKAGTRTELSPFTLKLKELSDKGHISVLGERKQINEEYREIKRKLIANAFGALAKTLNNPNIIMVTSSRPSEGKTFTATNLALSIAAEQDKTVLLVDADVLKPNVLNTLGLERRKGLMEYLSGDVEDISEVLYPTNIDKLKIIPAGKSHHLSTEMLASQKMHETVDEFANRYPDRIVIFDTPPLIGINESAILANFAGQAVVVVEEGKTKINDIKMSVERLNPEMAIGFVVNKSIHHDTDGSGYYGYYYAEREN
;
A
#
# COMPACT_ATOMS: atom_id res chain seq x y z
N MET A 1 -23.35 -3.91 45.47
CA MET A 1 -23.33 -3.19 44.19
C MET A 1 -23.40 -4.15 43.01
N LYS A 2 -24.59 -4.68 42.69
CA LYS A 2 -24.87 -5.53 41.52
C LYS A 2 -26.29 -5.27 41.02
N ASN A 3 -26.63 -4.03 40.63
CA ASN A 3 -28.01 -3.70 40.23
C ASN A 3 -28.15 -2.62 39.14
N THR A 4 -27.09 -2.37 38.38
CA THR A 4 -27.06 -1.32 37.32
C THR A 4 -27.08 -1.92 35.92
N ILE A 5 -26.48 -3.09 35.72
CA ILE A 5 -26.36 -3.77 34.42
C ILE A 5 -27.69 -4.44 34.02
N GLU A 6 -28.39 -5.04 34.99
CA GLU A 6 -29.66 -5.75 34.77
C GLU A 6 -30.80 -4.78 34.38
N LYS A 7 -30.80 -3.57 34.97
CA LYS A 7 -31.73 -2.48 34.59
C LYS A 7 -31.47 -1.93 33.18
N ALA A 8 -30.22 -1.89 32.73
CA ALA A 8 -29.90 -1.43 31.38
C ALA A 8 -30.38 -2.43 30.31
N LEU A 9 -30.21 -3.73 30.57
CA LEU A 9 -30.63 -4.81 29.67
C LEU A 9 -32.16 -4.92 29.53
N GLN A 10 -32.92 -4.68 30.61
CA GLN A 10 -34.38 -4.65 30.54
C GLN A 10 -34.92 -3.45 29.74
N ARG A 11 -34.26 -2.28 29.84
CA ARG A 11 -34.65 -1.07 29.09
C ARG A 11 -34.47 -1.25 27.59
N GLN A 12 -33.36 -1.87 27.18
CA GLN A 12 -33.05 -2.14 25.78
C GLN A 12 -33.98 -3.19 25.15
N LYS A 13 -34.45 -4.17 25.92
CA LYS A 13 -35.48 -5.13 25.49
C LYS A 13 -36.85 -4.47 25.30
N ALA A 14 -37.25 -3.60 26.22
CA ALA A 14 -38.53 -2.90 26.14
C ALA A 14 -38.58 -1.92 24.94
N GLU A 15 -37.46 -1.26 24.61
CA GLU A 15 -37.37 -0.36 23.45
C GLU A 15 -37.48 -1.12 22.12
N ARG A 16 -36.82 -2.28 21.99
CA ARG A 16 -36.95 -3.17 20.81
C ARG A 16 -38.35 -3.74 20.64
N GLU A 17 -39.05 -4.05 21.72
CA GLU A 17 -40.45 -4.52 21.66
C GLU A 17 -41.42 -3.40 21.29
N ALA A 18 -41.13 -2.15 21.67
CA ALA A 18 -41.93 -0.98 21.29
C ALA A 18 -41.73 -0.61 19.81
N GLU A 19 -40.51 -0.71 19.27
CA GLU A 19 -40.22 -0.53 17.84
C GLU A 19 -40.94 -1.56 16.98
N ASN A 20 -40.85 -2.85 17.34
CA ASN A 20 -41.52 -3.94 16.62
C ASN A 20 -43.05 -3.84 16.63
N LYS A 21 -43.65 -3.20 17.66
CA LYS A 21 -45.09 -2.93 17.70
C LYS A 21 -45.49 -1.74 16.81
N LYS A 22 -44.63 -0.74 16.64
CA LYS A 22 -44.88 0.38 15.71
C LYS A 22 -44.80 -0.06 14.25
N THR A 23 -43.80 -0.86 13.88
CA THR A 23 -43.64 -1.36 12.50
C THR A 23 -44.78 -2.30 12.08
N LYS A 24 -45.38 -3.05 13.01
CA LYS A 24 -46.56 -3.90 12.75
C LYS A 24 -47.88 -3.12 12.66
N ALA A 25 -47.97 -1.93 13.25
CA ALA A 25 -49.16 -1.08 13.18
C ALA A 25 -49.22 -0.25 11.88
N GLU A 26 -48.07 0.06 11.27
CA GLU A 26 -47.99 0.83 10.03
C GLU A 26 -48.25 -0.01 8.76
N MET A 27 -48.14 -1.35 8.85
CA MET A 27 -48.38 -2.26 7.71
C MET A 27 -49.82 -2.78 7.58
N SER A 28 -50.75 -2.43 8.49
CA SER A 28 -52.14 -2.95 8.47
C SER A 28 -53.17 -1.99 7.86
N GLY A 29 -52.76 -0.92 7.20
CA GLY A 29 -53.67 0.14 6.74
C GLY A 29 -53.53 0.49 5.28
N HIS A 30 -53.79 -0.43 4.34
CA HIS A 30 -54.27 -0.12 2.98
C HIS A 30 -54.88 -1.38 2.33
N ARG A 31 -56.18 -1.35 2.01
CA ARG A 31 -56.89 -2.38 1.23
C ARG A 31 -57.83 -1.71 0.23
N VAL A 32 -57.62 -1.96 -1.07
CA VAL A 32 -58.61 -1.84 -2.16
C VAL A 32 -58.28 -2.97 -3.17
N GLN A 33 -58.93 -4.14 -3.07
CA GLN A 33 -60.04 -4.65 -3.91
C GLN A 33 -59.79 -4.70 -5.43
N ASN A 34 -59.63 -5.91 -6.01
CA ASN A 34 -60.63 -6.54 -6.90
C ASN A 34 -60.22 -7.95 -7.44
N THR A 35 -61.21 -8.87 -7.42
CA THR A 35 -61.54 -10.01 -8.34
C THR A 35 -60.44 -11.07 -8.68
N VAL A 36 -60.43 -12.34 -8.19
CA VAL A 36 -61.25 -13.57 -8.51
C VAL A 36 -61.22 -13.86 -10.04
N GLU A 37 -60.74 -14.96 -10.66
CA GLU A 37 -60.57 -16.42 -10.36
C GLU A 37 -59.68 -17.11 -11.48
N PRO A 38 -59.55 -18.46 -11.66
CA PRO A 38 -58.35 -19.24 -11.29
C PRO A 38 -57.58 -20.01 -12.42
N ALA A 39 -56.41 -20.52 -12.03
CA ALA A 39 -55.69 -21.77 -12.38
C ALA A 39 -55.76 -22.39 -13.80
N GLU A 40 -54.59 -22.79 -14.33
CA GLU A 40 -54.41 -24.12 -14.94
C GLU A 40 -52.92 -24.54 -15.05
N GLN A 41 -52.66 -25.78 -14.64
CA GLN A 41 -51.43 -26.56 -14.86
C GLN A 41 -51.52 -27.23 -16.23
N ILE A 42 -50.44 -27.26 -17.03
CA ILE A 42 -50.22 -28.35 -18.00
C ILE A 42 -48.74 -28.73 -18.06
N THR A 43 -48.51 -30.02 -17.81
CA THR A 43 -47.29 -30.80 -18.02
C THR A 43 -47.24 -31.42 -19.42
N SER A 44 -46.02 -31.50 -19.95
CA SER A 44 -45.41 -32.65 -20.68
C SER A 44 -45.59 -32.85 -22.20
N LYS A 45 -44.47 -33.33 -22.78
CA LYS A 45 -44.25 -34.14 -24.01
C LYS A 45 -44.32 -33.41 -25.37
N GLU A 46 -43.49 -33.68 -26.39
CA GLU A 46 -42.40 -34.65 -26.64
C GLU A 46 -41.73 -34.34 -28.02
N LEU A 47 -40.46 -34.75 -28.16
CA LEU A 47 -39.80 -35.41 -29.32
C LEU A 47 -39.56 -34.70 -30.67
N SER A 48 -38.27 -34.53 -31.03
CA SER A 48 -37.54 -35.28 -32.10
C SER A 48 -36.15 -34.64 -32.32
N ASP A 49 -35.07 -35.30 -31.88
CA ASP A 49 -34.20 -36.24 -32.65
C ASP A 49 -33.32 -35.58 -33.73
N ASN A 50 -32.02 -35.44 -33.45
CA ASN A 50 -30.99 -36.27 -34.10
C ASN A 50 -29.57 -36.05 -33.53
N THR A 51 -29.05 -37.10 -32.86
CA THR A 51 -27.79 -37.83 -33.12
C THR A 51 -26.65 -37.04 -33.81
N THR A 52 -25.42 -36.93 -33.30
CA THR A 52 -24.45 -38.04 -33.05
C THR A 52 -23.15 -37.46 -32.48
N GLY A 53 -22.48 -38.17 -31.55
CA GLY A 53 -21.03 -38.05 -31.38
C GLY A 53 -20.51 -37.96 -29.94
N SER A 54 -20.51 -39.09 -29.24
CA SER A 54 -19.78 -39.28 -27.98
C SER A 54 -18.28 -39.19 -28.18
N GLN A 55 -17.57 -38.50 -27.28
CA GLN A 55 -16.27 -38.94 -26.77
C GLN A 55 -15.96 -38.26 -25.43
N TYR A 56 -15.85 -39.10 -24.40
CA TYR A 56 -15.31 -38.77 -23.09
C TYR A 56 -13.80 -38.54 -23.20
N ILE A 57 -13.30 -37.40 -22.74
CA ILE A 57 -11.97 -37.26 -22.13
C ILE A 57 -12.12 -36.35 -20.92
N GLU A 58 -11.73 -36.88 -19.76
CA GLU A 58 -11.59 -36.21 -18.47
C GLU A 58 -10.51 -35.11 -18.47
N ASP A 59 -10.69 -34.15 -17.58
CA ASP A 59 -9.66 -33.41 -16.85
C ASP A 59 -8.39 -32.94 -17.58
N SER A 60 -8.29 -31.64 -17.79
CA SER A 60 -7.27 -30.85 -17.07
C SER A 60 -7.42 -29.35 -17.31
N ALA A 61 -7.39 -28.63 -16.19
CA ALA A 61 -7.19 -27.21 -16.00
C ALA A 61 -6.74 -26.40 -17.23
N LYS A 62 -7.63 -25.51 -17.69
CA LYS A 62 -7.20 -24.27 -18.35
C LYS A 62 -6.59 -23.34 -17.30
N ALA A 63 -5.35 -23.65 -16.91
CA ALA A 63 -4.49 -22.65 -16.29
C ALA A 63 -4.23 -21.59 -17.36
N GLY A 64 -4.75 -20.38 -17.14
CA GLY A 64 -4.48 -19.24 -18.01
C GLY A 64 -2.98 -19.07 -18.17
N THR A 65 -2.52 -18.98 -19.41
CA THR A 65 -1.18 -18.52 -19.76
C THR A 65 -0.96 -17.16 -19.11
N ARG A 66 -0.25 -17.14 -17.97
CA ARG A 66 0.26 -15.91 -17.35
C ARG A 66 1.15 -15.23 -18.38
N THR A 67 0.68 -14.12 -18.93
CA THR A 67 1.50 -13.27 -19.79
C THR A 67 2.60 -12.68 -18.91
N GLU A 68 3.86 -13.09 -19.12
CA GLU A 68 4.98 -12.49 -18.38
C GLU A 68 5.04 -10.99 -18.69
N LEU A 69 4.90 -10.16 -17.66
CA LEU A 69 5.00 -8.71 -17.81
C LEU A 69 6.40 -8.33 -18.29
N SER A 70 6.48 -7.42 -19.26
CA SER A 70 7.77 -6.85 -19.66
C SER A 70 8.40 -6.14 -18.46
N PRO A 71 9.68 -6.39 -18.13
CA PRO A 71 10.31 -5.74 -17.00
C PRO A 71 10.51 -4.24 -17.24
N PHE A 72 10.50 -3.45 -16.17
CA PHE A 72 11.02 -2.08 -16.21
C PHE A 72 12.54 -2.11 -16.31
N THR A 73 13.08 -1.31 -17.23
CA THR A 73 14.54 -1.15 -17.37
C THR A 73 14.98 0.14 -16.68
N LEU A 74 15.54 0.02 -15.47
CA LEU A 74 16.12 1.14 -14.74
C LEU A 74 17.46 1.53 -15.35
N LYS A 75 17.58 2.79 -15.73
CA LYS A 75 18.81 3.37 -16.26
C LYS A 75 19.75 3.77 -15.10
N LEU A 76 20.41 2.77 -14.51
CA LEU A 76 21.16 2.91 -13.25
C LEU A 76 22.20 4.04 -13.26
N LYS A 77 22.90 4.23 -14.39
CA LYS A 77 23.86 5.33 -14.56
C LYS A 77 23.16 6.70 -14.50
N GLU A 78 22.11 6.90 -15.30
CA GLU A 78 21.34 8.15 -15.29
C GLU A 78 20.70 8.44 -13.93
N LEU A 79 20.26 7.41 -13.20
CA LEU A 79 19.74 7.57 -11.83
C LEU A 79 20.82 8.05 -10.87
N SER A 80 22.02 7.49 -10.97
CA SER A 80 23.15 7.91 -10.13
C SER A 80 23.63 9.32 -10.46
N ASP A 81 23.60 9.71 -11.74
CA ASP A 81 23.90 11.08 -12.18
C ASP A 81 22.85 12.09 -11.66
N LYS A 82 21.59 11.65 -11.50
CA LYS A 82 20.51 12.41 -10.85
C LYS A 82 20.56 12.36 -9.31
N GLY A 83 21.63 11.83 -8.74
CA GLY A 83 21.87 11.81 -7.30
C GLY A 83 21.26 10.62 -6.55
N HIS A 84 20.71 9.60 -7.23
CA HIS A 84 20.31 8.37 -6.55
C HIS A 84 21.54 7.55 -6.13
N ILE A 85 21.34 6.62 -5.19
CA ILE A 85 22.38 5.68 -4.80
C ILE A 85 22.93 4.90 -6.01
N SER A 86 24.22 4.61 -5.99
CA SER A 86 24.83 3.75 -7.01
C SER A 86 24.63 2.28 -6.67
N VAL A 87 24.05 1.52 -7.59
CA VAL A 87 23.95 0.05 -7.49
C VAL A 87 25.16 -0.63 -8.18
N LEU A 88 25.92 0.12 -8.98
CA LEU A 88 27.05 -0.37 -9.79
C LEU A 88 28.39 -0.42 -9.04
N GLY A 89 28.36 -0.41 -7.70
CA GLY A 89 29.55 -0.60 -6.84
C GLY A 89 30.33 0.67 -6.51
N GLU A 90 29.97 1.84 -7.06
CA GLU A 90 30.58 3.11 -6.66
C GLU A 90 30.12 3.48 -5.24
N ARG A 91 31.08 3.65 -4.32
CA ARG A 91 30.77 4.16 -2.98
C ARG A 91 30.60 5.67 -3.04
N LYS A 92 29.35 6.13 -2.94
CA LYS A 92 28.99 7.55 -2.75
C LYS A 92 28.50 7.77 -1.33
N GLN A 93 28.62 8.99 -0.82
CA GLN A 93 28.11 9.37 0.51
C GLN A 93 26.65 8.96 0.72
N ILE A 94 25.79 9.25 -0.27
CA ILE A 94 24.37 8.89 -0.21
C ILE A 94 24.14 7.38 -0.04
N ASN A 95 25.03 6.51 -0.54
CA ASN A 95 24.92 5.08 -0.32
C ASN A 95 25.10 4.70 1.16
N GLU A 96 25.99 5.40 1.88
CA GLU A 96 26.22 5.18 3.31
C GLU A 96 25.05 5.72 4.14
N GLU A 97 24.55 6.93 3.81
CA GLU A 97 23.37 7.52 4.46
C GLU A 97 22.15 6.61 4.36
N TYR A 98 21.81 6.13 3.15
CA TYR A 98 20.71 5.19 2.96
C TYR A 98 21.01 3.80 3.52
N ARG A 99 22.29 3.42 3.72
CA ARG A 99 22.66 2.18 4.40
C ARG A 99 22.33 2.24 5.88
N GLU A 100 22.59 3.39 6.53
CA GLU A 100 22.22 3.60 7.92
C GLU A 100 20.70 3.59 8.12
N ILE A 101 19.97 4.28 7.24
CA ILE A 101 18.51 4.32 7.30
C ILE A 101 17.94 2.91 7.12
N LYS A 102 18.33 2.18 6.06
CA LYS A 102 17.77 0.83 5.81
C LYS A 102 18.06 -0.17 6.93
N ARG A 103 19.23 -0.10 7.58
CA ARG A 103 19.58 -1.02 8.68
C ARG A 103 18.58 -0.95 9.82
N LYS A 104 18.18 0.27 10.20
CA LYS A 104 17.15 0.49 11.23
C LYS A 104 15.79 -0.05 10.78
N LEU A 105 15.40 0.21 9.54
CA LEU A 105 14.11 -0.25 8.99
C LEU A 105 14.03 -1.78 8.90
N ILE A 106 15.10 -2.44 8.45
CA ILE A 106 15.19 -3.92 8.40
C ILE A 106 15.16 -4.50 9.82
N ALA A 107 15.88 -3.89 10.77
CA ALA A 107 15.89 -4.34 12.16
C ALA A 107 14.51 -4.19 12.84
N ASN A 108 13.76 -3.13 12.53
CA ASN A 108 12.38 -2.99 12.98
C ASN A 108 11.47 -4.04 12.32
N ALA A 109 11.68 -4.32 11.02
CA ALA A 109 10.86 -5.25 10.24
C ALA A 109 11.00 -6.71 10.68
N PHE A 110 12.21 -7.13 11.05
CA PHE A 110 12.53 -8.56 11.29
C PHE A 110 13.22 -8.83 12.64
N GLY A 111 13.50 -7.80 13.43
CA GLY A 111 14.13 -7.91 14.74
C GLY A 111 13.13 -8.01 15.89
N ALA A 112 13.58 -7.64 17.09
CA ALA A 112 12.77 -7.77 18.31
C ALA A 112 11.49 -6.92 18.29
N LEU A 113 11.57 -5.71 17.71
CA LEU A 113 10.43 -4.79 17.57
C LEU A 113 9.33 -5.32 16.66
N ALA A 114 9.64 -6.21 15.72
CA ALA A 114 8.66 -6.74 14.77
C ALA A 114 7.45 -7.40 15.45
N LYS A 115 7.64 -7.94 16.67
CA LYS A 115 6.58 -8.61 17.44
C LYS A 115 5.54 -7.65 18.03
N THR A 116 5.84 -6.35 18.11
CA THR A 116 4.95 -5.34 18.68
C THR A 116 4.30 -4.47 17.61
N LEU A 117 4.80 -4.51 16.38
CA LEU A 117 4.32 -3.71 15.26
C LEU A 117 3.34 -4.53 14.42
N ASN A 118 2.27 -3.89 13.94
CA ASN A 118 1.42 -4.47 12.91
C ASN A 118 2.08 -4.26 11.55
N ASN A 119 2.17 -5.29 10.70
CA ASN A 119 2.82 -5.22 9.38
C ASN A 119 4.23 -4.57 9.42
N PRO A 120 5.16 -5.10 10.23
CA PRO A 120 6.46 -4.48 10.47
C PRO A 120 7.31 -4.32 9.19
N ASN A 121 7.06 -5.14 8.17
CA ASN A 121 7.74 -5.09 6.88
C ASN A 121 7.12 -4.11 5.86
N ILE A 122 5.98 -3.48 6.18
CA ILE A 122 5.37 -2.42 5.38
C ILE A 122 5.82 -1.06 5.93
N ILE A 123 6.52 -0.31 5.08
CA ILE A 123 7.13 0.97 5.38
C ILE A 123 6.43 2.04 4.55
N MET A 124 5.74 2.95 5.22
CA MET A 124 5.20 4.17 4.62
C MET A 124 6.32 5.21 4.53
N VAL A 125 6.53 5.78 3.34
CA VAL A 125 7.38 6.96 3.15
C VAL A 125 6.46 8.13 2.82
N THR A 126 6.54 9.17 3.64
CA THR A 126 5.66 10.33 3.57
C THR A 126 6.43 11.59 3.93
N SER A 127 5.74 12.72 3.96
CA SER A 127 6.30 14.01 4.35
C SER A 127 5.24 14.89 4.98
N SER A 128 5.64 15.99 5.62
CA SER A 128 4.69 16.94 6.18
C SER A 128 3.97 17.73 5.09
N ARG A 129 4.72 18.16 4.07
CA ARG A 129 4.25 18.98 2.95
C ARG A 129 4.71 18.43 1.60
N PRO A 130 4.07 18.81 0.49
CA PRO A 130 4.52 18.45 -0.84
C PRO A 130 5.97 18.90 -1.12
N SER A 131 6.67 18.15 -1.97
CA SER A 131 8.00 18.49 -2.49
C SER A 131 9.17 18.39 -1.50
N GLU A 132 9.00 17.77 -0.32
CA GLU A 132 10.08 17.55 0.65
C GLU A 132 11.01 16.38 0.26
N GLY A 133 10.64 15.61 -0.78
CA GLY A 133 11.48 14.56 -1.38
C GLY A 133 11.14 13.13 -0.98
N LYS A 134 9.94 12.89 -0.43
CA LYS A 134 9.41 11.55 -0.10
C LYS A 134 9.62 10.48 -1.19
N THR A 135 9.30 10.78 -2.46
CA THR A 135 9.45 9.82 -3.57
C THR A 135 10.92 9.51 -3.86
N PHE A 136 11.80 10.51 -3.75
CA PHE A 136 13.24 10.31 -3.88
C PHE A 136 13.77 9.42 -2.74
N THR A 137 13.30 9.63 -1.51
CA THR A 137 13.65 8.77 -0.38
C THR A 137 13.11 7.35 -0.54
N ALA A 138 11.85 7.19 -0.97
CA ALA A 138 11.23 5.88 -1.18
C ALA A 138 11.98 5.05 -2.23
N THR A 139 12.30 5.67 -3.38
CA THR A 139 13.04 5.01 -4.47
C THR A 139 14.46 4.65 -4.06
N ASN A 140 15.19 5.54 -3.36
CA ASN A 140 16.53 5.23 -2.88
C ASN A 140 16.54 4.16 -1.78
N LEU A 141 15.55 4.16 -0.88
CA LEU A 141 15.40 3.06 0.09
C LEU A 141 15.14 1.73 -0.62
N ALA A 142 14.28 1.72 -1.64
CA ALA A 142 13.99 0.52 -2.41
C ALA A 142 15.24 -0.03 -3.10
N LEU A 143 16.00 0.83 -3.79
CA LEU A 143 17.27 0.46 -4.41
C LEU A 143 18.29 -0.04 -3.37
N SER A 144 18.35 0.62 -2.20
CA SER A 144 19.30 0.30 -1.14
C SER A 144 19.02 -1.07 -0.54
N ILE A 145 17.75 -1.37 -0.25
CA ILE A 145 17.34 -2.65 0.34
C ILE A 145 17.42 -3.77 -0.69
N ALA A 146 17.14 -3.50 -1.98
CA ALA A 146 17.28 -4.50 -3.04
C ALA A 146 18.74 -5.00 -3.22
N ALA A 147 19.73 -4.23 -2.74
CA ALA A 147 21.13 -4.65 -2.71
C ALA A 147 21.47 -5.62 -1.55
N GLU A 148 20.56 -5.84 -0.59
CA GLU A 148 20.75 -6.84 0.46
C GLU A 148 20.71 -8.26 -0.10
N GLN A 149 21.43 -9.19 0.52
CA GLN A 149 21.52 -10.56 0.03
C GLN A 149 20.23 -11.36 0.28
N ASP A 150 19.53 -11.08 1.36
CA ASP A 150 18.48 -11.92 1.94
C ASP A 150 17.13 -11.19 2.06
N LYS A 151 16.94 -10.11 1.29
CA LYS A 151 15.70 -9.33 1.26
C LYS A 151 15.23 -9.04 -0.15
N THR A 152 13.92 -9.08 -0.34
CA THR A 152 13.26 -8.60 -1.55
C THR A 152 12.46 -7.33 -1.27
N VAL A 153 12.26 -6.51 -2.29
CA VAL A 153 11.58 -5.22 -2.18
C VAL A 153 10.43 -5.13 -3.18
N LEU A 154 9.29 -4.69 -2.66
CA LEU A 154 8.19 -4.19 -3.46
C LEU A 154 8.03 -2.69 -3.21
N LEU A 155 8.23 -1.87 -4.25
CA LEU A 155 7.94 -0.43 -4.22
C LEU A 155 6.54 -0.19 -4.80
N VAL A 156 5.65 0.38 -4.01
CA VAL A 156 4.29 0.73 -4.42
C VAL A 156 4.15 2.25 -4.42
N ASP A 157 3.76 2.82 -5.56
CA ASP A 157 3.38 4.22 -5.65
C ASP A 157 1.91 4.36 -5.21
N ALA A 158 1.71 4.71 -3.94
CA ALA A 158 0.40 4.91 -3.33
C ALA A 158 0.03 6.41 -3.26
N ASP A 159 0.85 7.32 -3.81
CA ASP A 159 0.48 8.72 -4.00
C ASP A 159 -0.34 8.88 -5.28
N VAL A 160 -1.57 8.37 -5.25
CA VAL A 160 -2.51 8.37 -6.38
C VAL A 160 -2.98 9.78 -6.78
N LEU A 161 -2.76 10.77 -5.91
CA LEU A 161 -3.08 12.17 -6.19
C LEU A 161 -2.01 12.81 -7.07
N LYS A 162 -0.73 12.54 -6.78
CA LYS A 162 0.42 13.07 -7.53
C LYS A 162 1.51 12.00 -7.70
N PRO A 163 1.23 10.95 -8.49
CA PRO A 163 2.14 9.81 -8.62
C PRO A 163 3.41 10.24 -9.31
N ASN A 164 4.55 9.84 -8.76
CA ASN A 164 5.84 10.35 -9.20
C ASN A 164 6.96 9.30 -9.23
N VAL A 165 6.73 8.06 -8.74
CA VAL A 165 7.77 7.02 -8.70
C VAL A 165 8.32 6.73 -10.11
N LEU A 166 7.44 6.53 -11.10
CA LEU A 166 7.87 6.24 -12.46
C LEU A 166 8.68 7.40 -13.08
N ASN A 167 8.26 8.64 -12.87
CA ASN A 167 8.99 9.81 -13.37
C ASN A 167 10.36 9.94 -12.70
N THR A 168 10.43 9.76 -11.38
CA THR A 168 11.68 9.77 -10.61
C THR A 168 12.66 8.70 -11.12
N LEU A 169 12.15 7.52 -11.48
CA LEU A 169 12.95 6.42 -12.02
C LEU A 169 13.20 6.48 -13.54
N GLY A 170 12.62 7.47 -14.24
CA GLY A 170 12.75 7.60 -15.70
C GLY A 170 12.03 6.49 -16.49
N LEU A 171 10.95 5.95 -15.94
CA LEU A 171 10.17 4.85 -16.49
C LEU A 171 8.92 5.32 -17.22
N GLU A 172 8.47 4.52 -18.18
CA GLU A 172 7.21 4.77 -18.90
C GLU A 172 5.99 4.49 -18.03
N ARG A 173 4.88 5.19 -18.32
CA ARG A 173 3.60 4.98 -17.64
C ARG A 173 3.02 3.62 -18.00
N ARG A 174 2.54 2.91 -17.00
CA ARG A 174 1.83 1.62 -17.14
C ARG A 174 0.64 1.56 -16.19
N LYS A 175 -0.24 0.58 -16.40
CA LYS A 175 -1.32 0.25 -15.47
C LYS A 175 -0.73 -0.08 -14.10
N GLY A 176 -1.45 0.26 -13.04
CA GLY A 176 -0.96 0.21 -11.68
C GLY A 176 -2.04 -0.16 -10.67
N LEU A 177 -1.81 0.26 -9.43
CA LEU A 177 -2.67 0.01 -8.29
C LEU A 177 -4.12 0.43 -8.54
N MET A 178 -4.35 1.58 -9.18
CA MET A 178 -5.70 2.11 -9.43
C MET A 178 -6.49 1.29 -10.45
N GLU A 179 -5.88 0.82 -11.54
CA GLU A 179 -6.56 -0.08 -12.48
C GLU A 179 -6.92 -1.41 -11.81
N TYR A 180 -6.06 -1.93 -10.92
CA TYR A 180 -6.41 -3.11 -10.13
C TYR A 180 -7.55 -2.84 -9.14
N LEU A 181 -7.50 -1.75 -8.36
CA LEU A 181 -8.52 -1.44 -7.36
C LEU A 181 -9.89 -1.12 -7.98
N SER A 182 -9.91 -0.55 -9.19
CA SER A 182 -11.14 -0.30 -9.95
C SER A 182 -11.73 -1.55 -10.62
N GLY A 183 -10.94 -2.63 -10.75
CA GLY A 183 -11.36 -3.86 -11.42
C GLY A 183 -11.09 -3.88 -12.92
N ASP A 184 -10.44 -2.86 -13.48
CA ASP A 184 -9.94 -2.87 -14.86
C ASP A 184 -8.82 -3.90 -15.07
N VAL A 185 -8.19 -4.32 -13.97
CA VAL A 185 -7.25 -5.44 -13.87
C VAL A 185 -7.73 -6.37 -12.75
N GLU A 186 -7.84 -7.66 -13.06
CA GLU A 186 -8.37 -8.65 -12.11
C GLU A 186 -7.31 -9.11 -11.10
N ASP A 187 -6.10 -9.43 -11.56
CA ASP A 187 -5.02 -9.96 -10.72
C ASP A 187 -3.93 -8.90 -10.45
N ILE A 188 -3.57 -8.70 -9.19
CA ILE A 188 -2.51 -7.76 -8.78
C ILE A 188 -1.15 -8.06 -9.45
N SER A 189 -0.90 -9.33 -9.80
CA SER A 189 0.31 -9.74 -10.48
C SER A 189 0.47 -9.15 -11.88
N GLU A 190 -0.62 -8.69 -12.51
CA GLU A 190 -0.59 -8.00 -13.82
C GLU A 190 -0.15 -6.53 -13.73
N VAL A 191 -0.05 -5.98 -12.53
CA VAL A 191 0.49 -4.62 -12.28
C VAL A 191 1.74 -4.63 -11.39
N LEU A 192 2.27 -5.82 -11.11
CA LEU A 192 3.49 -6.03 -10.34
C LEU A 192 4.67 -6.28 -11.29
N TYR A 193 5.33 -5.20 -11.69
CA TYR A 193 6.36 -5.25 -12.72
C TYR A 193 7.73 -5.59 -12.11
N PRO A 194 8.44 -6.61 -12.62
CA PRO A 194 9.84 -6.81 -12.30
C PRO A 194 10.69 -5.68 -12.88
N THR A 195 11.90 -5.51 -12.34
CA THR A 195 12.90 -4.58 -12.89
C THR A 195 14.14 -5.35 -13.35
N ASN A 196 15.10 -4.66 -13.97
CA ASN A 196 16.45 -5.18 -14.20
C ASN A 196 17.32 -5.27 -12.92
N ILE A 197 16.72 -5.09 -11.73
CA ILE A 197 17.29 -5.44 -10.43
C ILE A 197 16.45 -6.60 -9.88
N ASP A 198 17.04 -7.78 -9.77
CA ASP A 198 16.35 -9.05 -9.48
C ASP A 198 15.39 -9.00 -8.28
N LYS A 199 15.78 -8.26 -7.23
CA LYS A 199 15.04 -8.21 -5.96
C LYS A 199 14.10 -7.02 -5.85
N LEU A 200 13.97 -6.21 -6.90
CA LEU A 200 13.11 -5.02 -6.90
C LEU A 200 11.95 -5.20 -7.89
N LYS A 201 10.74 -5.09 -7.35
CA LYS A 201 9.48 -5.04 -8.10
C LYS A 201 8.77 -3.71 -7.83
N ILE A 202 8.03 -3.22 -8.82
CA ILE A 202 7.34 -1.93 -8.75
C ILE A 202 5.86 -2.13 -9.10
N ILE A 203 4.98 -1.59 -8.27
CA ILE A 203 3.56 -1.35 -8.61
C ILE A 203 3.40 0.17 -8.74
N PRO A 204 3.21 0.71 -9.95
CA PRO A 204 2.94 2.13 -10.11
C PRO A 204 1.52 2.47 -9.62
N ALA A 205 1.23 3.75 -9.42
CA ALA A 205 -0.10 4.17 -8.98
C ALA A 205 -1.16 3.88 -10.05
N GLY A 206 -0.81 4.07 -11.33
CA GLY A 206 -1.75 4.00 -12.44
C GLY A 206 -2.46 5.32 -12.70
N LYS A 207 -3.61 5.27 -13.36
CA LYS A 207 -4.42 6.45 -13.67
C LYS A 207 -5.24 6.87 -12.46
N SER A 208 -5.19 8.17 -12.14
CA SER A 208 -5.99 8.74 -11.06
C SER A 208 -7.49 8.58 -11.34
N HIS A 209 -8.26 8.30 -10.27
CA HIS A 209 -9.70 8.08 -10.31
C HIS A 209 -10.42 9.04 -9.35
N HIS A 210 -11.67 9.41 -9.64
CA HIS A 210 -12.43 10.33 -8.79
C HIS A 210 -12.76 9.74 -7.40
N LEU A 211 -12.78 8.41 -7.27
CA LEU A 211 -12.98 7.65 -6.03
C LEU A 211 -11.67 7.11 -5.44
N SER A 212 -10.54 7.81 -5.66
CA SER A 212 -9.23 7.30 -5.22
C SER A 212 -9.18 7.06 -3.71
N THR A 213 -9.75 7.96 -2.90
CA THR A 213 -9.79 7.83 -1.45
C THR A 213 -10.57 6.58 -1.02
N GLU A 214 -11.75 6.35 -1.59
CA GLU A 214 -12.61 5.20 -1.28
C GLU A 214 -11.98 3.88 -1.74
N MET A 215 -11.31 3.88 -2.88
CA MET A 215 -10.58 2.72 -3.39
C MET A 215 -9.42 2.33 -2.47
N LEU A 216 -8.65 3.30 -1.97
CA LEU A 216 -7.58 3.06 -0.99
C LEU A 216 -8.10 2.58 0.38
N ALA A 217 -9.31 3.01 0.77
CA ALA A 217 -9.98 2.55 1.98
C ALA A 217 -10.77 1.24 1.80
N SER A 218 -10.79 0.68 0.59
CA SER A 218 -11.62 -0.47 0.27
C SER A 218 -11.11 -1.77 0.92
N GLN A 219 -12.01 -2.72 1.10
CA GLN A 219 -11.66 -4.08 1.53
C GLN A 219 -10.67 -4.76 0.58
N LYS A 220 -10.77 -4.49 -0.74
CA LYS A 220 -9.82 -4.99 -1.74
C LYS A 220 -8.39 -4.49 -1.48
N MET A 221 -8.23 -3.23 -1.09
CA MET A 221 -6.92 -2.69 -0.71
C MET A 221 -6.40 -3.33 0.58
N HIS A 222 -7.26 -3.50 1.60
CA HIS A 222 -6.91 -4.22 2.83
C HIS A 222 -6.37 -5.63 2.56
N GLU A 223 -7.08 -6.43 1.75
CA GLU A 223 -6.66 -7.79 1.37
C GLU A 223 -5.36 -7.80 0.59
N THR A 224 -5.17 -6.79 -0.28
CA THR A 224 -3.94 -6.66 -1.08
C THR A 224 -2.73 -6.32 -0.20
N VAL A 225 -2.88 -5.44 0.78
CA VAL A 225 -1.84 -5.12 1.76
C VAL A 225 -1.51 -6.33 2.62
N ASP A 226 -2.52 -7.07 3.08
CA ASP A 226 -2.32 -8.30 3.86
C ASP A 226 -1.53 -9.34 3.05
N GLU A 227 -1.85 -9.48 1.77
CA GLU A 227 -1.07 -10.30 0.85
C GLU A 227 0.39 -9.81 0.73
N PHE A 228 0.61 -8.49 0.60
CA PHE A 228 1.96 -7.93 0.51
C PHE A 228 2.78 -8.16 1.78
N ALA A 229 2.14 -8.06 2.95
CA ALA A 229 2.77 -8.27 4.26
C ALA A 229 3.18 -9.73 4.46
N ASN A 230 2.29 -10.67 4.10
CA ASN A 230 2.40 -12.06 4.56
C ASN A 230 2.87 -13.07 3.50
N ARG A 231 2.77 -12.74 2.20
CA ARG A 231 3.08 -13.73 1.14
C ARG A 231 4.55 -14.13 1.07
N TYR A 232 5.47 -13.24 1.44
CA TYR A 232 6.92 -13.48 1.33
C TYR A 232 7.63 -13.08 2.63
N PRO A 233 8.27 -14.03 3.34
CA PRO A 233 8.84 -13.79 4.66
C PRO A 233 10.08 -12.87 4.64
N ASP A 234 10.72 -12.70 3.48
CA ASP A 234 11.91 -11.88 3.27
C ASP A 234 11.59 -10.51 2.64
N ARG A 235 10.31 -10.22 2.37
CA ARG A 235 9.90 -9.03 1.62
C ARG A 235 9.74 -7.82 2.52
N ILE A 236 10.31 -6.71 2.07
CA ILE A 236 9.97 -5.36 2.52
C ILE A 236 9.10 -4.69 1.47
N VAL A 237 8.07 -3.98 1.92
CA VAL A 237 7.14 -3.24 1.07
C VAL A 237 7.28 -1.76 1.39
N ILE A 238 7.58 -0.94 0.40
CA ILE A 238 7.73 0.50 0.56
C ILE A 238 6.56 1.18 -0.16
N PHE A 239 5.76 1.91 0.59
CA PHE A 239 4.68 2.73 0.04
C PHE A 239 5.19 4.17 -0.07
N ASP A 240 5.34 4.70 -1.29
CA ASP A 240 5.42 6.16 -1.48
C ASP A 240 4.01 6.72 -1.34
N THR A 241 3.79 7.63 -0.40
CA THR A 241 2.45 8.11 -0.04
C THR A 241 2.35 9.62 -0.20
N PRO A 242 1.14 10.20 -0.25
CA PRO A 242 0.99 11.66 -0.23
C PRO A 242 1.50 12.27 1.09
N PRO A 243 1.70 13.60 1.15
CA PRO A 243 2.04 14.28 2.40
C PRO A 243 0.91 14.16 3.43
N LEU A 244 1.23 14.27 4.73
CA LEU A 244 0.28 14.05 5.82
C LEU A 244 -0.65 15.24 6.08
N ILE A 245 -0.17 16.48 5.91
CA ILE A 245 -0.97 17.67 6.23
C ILE A 245 -1.94 17.98 5.09
N GLY A 246 -3.24 17.98 5.41
CA GLY A 246 -4.30 18.41 4.51
C GLY A 246 -4.78 17.35 3.51
N ILE A 247 -4.27 16.12 3.59
CA ILE A 247 -4.62 14.99 2.72
C ILE A 247 -5.13 13.82 3.59
N ASN A 248 -6.22 13.17 3.19
CA ASN A 248 -6.88 12.13 4.00
C ASN A 248 -6.34 10.73 3.67
N GLU A 249 -5.96 10.52 2.41
CA GLU A 249 -5.42 9.28 1.84
C GLU A 249 -4.20 8.80 2.62
N SER A 250 -3.33 9.72 3.04
CA SER A 250 -2.14 9.42 3.84
C SER A 250 -2.49 8.79 5.19
N ALA A 251 -3.59 9.22 5.83
CA ALA A 251 -4.02 8.64 7.11
C ALA A 251 -4.62 7.24 6.92
N ILE A 252 -5.33 7.00 5.81
CA ILE A 252 -5.80 5.65 5.45
C ILE A 252 -4.60 4.72 5.23
N LEU A 253 -3.61 5.18 4.45
CA LEU A 253 -2.40 4.41 4.16
C LEU A 253 -1.55 4.14 5.41
N ALA A 254 -1.56 5.04 6.39
CA ALA A 254 -0.87 4.85 7.67
C ALA A 254 -1.42 3.65 8.47
N ASN A 255 -2.68 3.24 8.26
CA ASN A 255 -3.24 2.07 8.94
C ASN A 255 -2.67 0.73 8.42
N PHE A 256 -2.03 0.75 7.25
CA PHE A 256 -1.47 -0.44 6.61
C PHE A 256 -0.02 -0.72 6.99
N ALA A 257 0.71 0.32 7.43
CA ALA A 257 2.14 0.24 7.68
C ALA A 257 2.45 0.01 9.16
N GLY A 258 3.53 -0.73 9.43
CA GLY A 258 4.12 -0.86 10.77
C GLY A 258 5.20 0.16 11.05
N GLN A 259 5.71 0.81 9.99
CA GLN A 259 6.77 1.80 10.08
C GLN A 259 6.44 3.01 9.21
N ALA A 260 6.85 4.19 9.67
CA ALA A 260 6.76 5.42 8.90
C ALA A 260 8.12 6.13 8.84
N VAL A 261 8.52 6.50 7.63
CA VAL A 261 9.63 7.43 7.37
C VAL A 261 9.03 8.76 6.96
N VAL A 262 9.13 9.75 7.85
CA VAL A 262 8.67 11.11 7.60
C VAL A 262 9.85 11.93 7.08
N VAL A 263 9.80 12.27 5.80
CA VAL A 263 10.80 13.09 5.13
C VAL A 263 10.52 14.56 5.42
N VAL A 264 11.56 15.28 5.84
CA VAL A 264 11.51 16.72 6.13
C VAL A 264 12.60 17.43 5.35
N GLU A 265 12.34 18.65 4.90
CA GLU A 265 13.30 19.47 4.16
C GLU A 265 14.08 20.37 5.12
N GLU A 266 15.42 20.27 5.08
CA GLU A 266 16.30 21.12 5.88
C GLU A 266 16.00 22.61 5.62
N GLY A 267 15.93 23.39 6.70
CA GLY A 267 15.72 24.84 6.63
C GLY A 267 14.34 25.29 6.15
N LYS A 268 13.43 24.38 5.76
CA LYS A 268 12.08 24.73 5.31
C LYS A 268 10.95 24.13 6.13
N THR A 269 11.03 22.85 6.51
CA THR A 269 9.94 22.20 7.24
C THR A 269 9.84 22.76 8.66
N LYS A 270 8.66 23.26 9.04
CA LYS A 270 8.45 23.84 10.38
C LYS A 270 8.22 22.73 11.41
N ILE A 271 8.76 22.89 12.62
CA ILE A 271 8.54 21.95 13.74
C ILE A 271 7.05 21.69 14.00
N ASN A 272 6.19 22.71 13.88
CA ASN A 272 4.75 22.52 14.05
C ASN A 272 4.13 21.62 12.97
N ASP A 273 4.60 21.73 11.72
CA ASP A 273 4.15 20.86 10.64
C ASP A 273 4.58 19.40 10.92
N ILE A 274 5.78 19.18 11.45
CA ILE A 274 6.27 17.86 11.87
C ILE A 274 5.37 17.27 12.95
N LYS A 275 5.05 18.04 14.01
CA LYS A 275 4.17 17.60 15.10
C LYS A 275 2.78 17.21 14.58
N MET A 276 2.16 18.07 13.78
CA MET A 276 0.85 17.80 13.17
C MET A 276 0.88 16.56 12.27
N SER A 277 2.02 16.28 11.63
CA SER A 277 2.18 15.10 10.78
C SER A 277 2.23 13.82 11.62
N VAL A 278 3.02 13.82 12.69
CA VAL A 278 3.13 12.68 13.62
C VAL A 278 1.79 12.36 14.28
N GLU A 279 1.01 13.37 14.65
CA GLU A 279 -0.34 13.20 15.23
C GLU A 279 -1.32 12.47 14.30
N ARG A 280 -1.06 12.43 12.98
CA ARG A 280 -1.89 11.72 12.00
C ARG A 280 -1.45 10.28 11.77
N LEU A 281 -0.31 9.88 12.32
CA LEU A 281 0.22 8.53 12.19
C LEU A 281 -0.29 7.64 13.35
N ASN A 282 -0.34 6.33 13.11
CA ASN A 282 -0.70 5.37 14.15
C ASN A 282 0.41 5.35 15.25
N PRO A 283 0.06 5.54 16.53
CA PRO A 283 1.03 5.57 17.64
C PRO A 283 1.78 4.25 17.84
N GLU A 284 1.24 3.14 17.35
CA GLU A 284 1.88 1.82 17.45
C GLU A 284 2.95 1.59 16.37
N MET A 285 3.15 2.52 15.42
CA MET A 285 4.18 2.40 14.39
C MET A 285 5.55 2.83 14.88
N ALA A 286 6.60 2.24 14.31
CA ALA A 286 7.94 2.80 14.42
C ALA A 286 8.08 4.02 13.49
N ILE A 287 8.19 5.21 14.08
CA ILE A 287 8.32 6.47 13.32
C ILE A 287 9.78 6.93 13.31
N GLY A 288 10.31 7.18 12.12
CA GLY A 288 11.63 7.75 11.88
C GLY A 288 11.56 8.99 10.98
N PHE A 289 12.59 9.83 11.06
CA PHE A 289 12.70 11.04 10.25
C PHE A 289 13.91 10.94 9.31
N VAL A 290 13.75 11.45 8.10
CA VAL A 290 14.85 11.67 7.15
C VAL A 290 14.89 13.14 6.83
N VAL A 291 15.99 13.80 7.20
CA VAL A 291 16.28 15.18 6.81
C VAL A 291 16.84 15.17 5.39
N ASN A 292 16.16 15.81 4.47
CA ASN A 292 16.47 15.81 3.04
C ASN A 292 16.84 17.21 2.55
N LYS A 293 17.52 17.25 1.39
CA LYS A 293 18.07 18.46 0.76
C LYS A 293 19.02 19.20 1.71
N SER A 294 19.84 18.44 2.42
CA SER A 294 20.77 19.05 3.35
C SER A 294 21.81 19.89 2.60
N ILE A 295 22.04 21.10 3.09
CA ILE A 295 22.93 22.13 2.51
C ILE A 295 24.27 22.15 3.27
N HIS A 296 24.31 21.58 4.48
CA HIS A 296 25.52 21.43 5.26
C HIS A 296 26.26 20.15 4.84
N HIS A 297 27.26 20.31 3.98
CA HIS A 297 28.35 19.36 3.95
C HIS A 297 29.14 19.58 5.25
N ASP A 298 29.26 18.55 6.10
CA ASP A 298 30.13 18.59 7.28
C ASP A 298 31.56 18.91 6.84
N THR A 299 31.91 20.20 6.74
CA THR A 299 33.29 20.69 6.61
C THR A 299 33.95 20.82 7.97
N ASP A 300 33.17 20.80 9.06
CA ASP A 300 33.66 20.87 10.42
C ASP A 300 33.51 19.49 11.07
N GLY A 301 34.60 18.72 11.06
CA GLY A 301 34.74 17.32 11.50
C GLY A 301 34.36 17.03 12.95
N SER A 302 33.11 17.30 13.31
CA SER A 302 32.50 17.03 14.62
C SER A 302 31.43 15.93 14.56
N GLY A 303 31.06 15.49 13.34
CA GLY A 303 30.27 14.30 13.11
C GLY A 303 31.13 13.04 12.93
N TYR A 304 30.57 11.89 13.29
CA TYR A 304 31.13 10.54 13.07
C TYR A 304 31.56 10.27 11.61
N TYR A 305 31.15 11.13 10.67
CA TYR A 305 31.48 11.12 9.24
C TYR A 305 32.91 11.56 8.88
N GLY A 306 33.58 12.38 9.70
CA GLY A 306 34.93 12.87 9.37
C GLY A 306 36.01 11.77 9.34
N TYR A 307 35.83 10.69 10.10
CA TYR A 307 36.85 9.66 10.27
C TYR A 307 37.00 8.73 9.06
N TYR A 308 35.91 8.47 8.32
CA TYR A 308 35.95 7.56 7.16
C TYR A 308 36.51 8.20 5.87
N TYR A 309 36.55 9.53 5.81
CA TYR A 309 37.08 10.26 4.67
C TYR A 309 38.49 10.83 4.89
N ALA A 310 38.95 10.94 6.14
CA ALA A 310 40.32 11.38 6.45
C ALA A 310 41.41 10.33 6.12
N GLU A 311 41.08 9.04 6.07
CA GLU A 311 42.07 7.97 5.81
C GLU A 311 42.34 7.68 4.32
N ARG A 312 41.84 8.51 3.38
CA ARG A 312 42.02 8.28 1.93
C ARG A 312 42.67 9.41 1.15
N GLU A 313 43.36 10.31 1.84
CA GLU A 313 44.43 11.12 1.24
C GLU A 313 45.79 10.62 1.73
N ASN A 314 46.25 9.50 1.16
CA ASN A 314 47.66 9.12 1.03
C ASN A 314 47.81 8.02 -0.03
#